data_AF-A0A9P7LAB7-F1
#
_entry.id   AF-A0A9P7LAB7-F1
#
_cell.length_a   1.000
_cell.length_b   1.000
_cell.length_c   1.000
_cell.angle_alpha   90.00
_cell.angle_beta   90.00
_cell.angle_gamma   90.00
#
_symmetry.space_group_name_H-M   'P 1'
#
loop_
_entity.id
_entity.type
_entity.pdbx_description
1 polymer ?
#
loop_
_entity_poly.entity_id
_entity_poly.type
_entity_poly.pdbx_seq_one_letter_code
_entity_poly.pdbx_strand_id
1 'polypeptide(L)'
;MTTAPLKFSSLADARCVLYYLVDLGFTLIYDVKSYRSNGVSETLDTEGDALQSRYKQIAHELANWRHAFEAYLAFSDLDSPDTRTAKLLTQRHCLMLVFLDSMVSGSDFVCDRNSLCEFSIAADCAAFTVKYDNEIMQGPSFTFESEVVGPVYWIAAKCRQPAIRRRALELLYEREKTKRVESLTMIKHTIAMSKRVIEIEEEGLDIPHGTRPMQDYLNKYEVVLREESSECAEGFRTDKKEQWPVLITAAREQKELAEGLAKIWPRERLVWPYGITGERRVLSVVVKRHTADDLWLEYVREPLTAGGDYRVMKEHIRFT
;
A
#
# COMPACT_ATOMS: atom_id res chain seq x y z
N MET A 1 8.32 3.84 -27.24
CA MET A 1 7.96 2.72 -26.35
C MET A 1 9.17 1.82 -26.23
N THR A 2 9.82 1.81 -25.08
CA THR A 2 10.92 0.89 -24.77
C THR A 2 10.31 -0.33 -24.09
N THR A 3 10.31 -1.47 -24.79
CA THR A 3 9.97 -2.78 -24.21
C THR A 3 11.00 -3.16 -23.15
N ALA A 4 10.58 -3.78 -22.05
CA ALA A 4 11.49 -4.29 -21.04
C ALA A 4 12.49 -5.25 -21.69
N PRO A 5 13.80 -5.13 -21.38
CA PRO A 5 14.81 -5.95 -22.03
C PRO A 5 14.65 -7.41 -21.60
N LEU A 6 14.94 -8.33 -22.52
CA LEU A 6 14.86 -9.77 -22.25
C LEU A 6 15.89 -10.24 -21.20
N LYS A 7 16.97 -9.47 -21.01
CA LYS A 7 18.05 -9.74 -20.04
C LYS A 7 18.67 -8.43 -19.55
N PHE A 8 19.06 -8.36 -18.28
CA PHE A 8 19.84 -7.25 -17.73
C PHE A 8 21.33 -7.57 -17.75
N SER A 9 22.17 -6.56 -18.01
CA SER A 9 23.63 -6.71 -17.94
C SER A 9 24.22 -6.29 -16.59
N SER A 10 23.47 -5.46 -15.84
CA SER A 10 23.83 -5.03 -14.49
C SER A 10 22.59 -4.69 -13.64
N LEU A 11 22.78 -4.57 -12.32
CA LEU A 11 21.76 -4.01 -11.41
C LEU A 11 21.39 -2.57 -11.77
N ALA A 12 22.34 -1.78 -12.30
CA ALA A 12 22.07 -0.42 -12.73
C ALA A 12 21.07 -0.39 -13.90
N ASP A 13 21.22 -1.29 -14.87
CA ASP A 13 20.27 -1.41 -16.00
C ASP A 13 18.89 -1.82 -15.51
N ALA A 14 18.83 -2.82 -14.63
CA ALA A 14 17.58 -3.30 -14.05
C ALA A 14 16.85 -2.17 -13.32
N ARG A 15 17.58 -1.38 -12.52
CA ARG A 15 17.07 -0.21 -11.81
C ARG A 15 16.53 0.84 -12.77
N CYS A 16 17.28 1.20 -13.82
CA CYS A 16 16.85 2.22 -14.78
C CYS A 16 15.52 1.84 -15.45
N VAL A 17 15.38 0.60 -15.90
CA VAL A 17 14.13 0.12 -16.51
C VAL A 17 12.99 0.10 -15.49
N LEU A 18 13.24 -0.38 -14.26
CA LEU A 18 12.20 -0.39 -13.23
C LEU A 18 11.70 1.02 -12.94
N TYR A 19 12.60 1.99 -12.81
CA TYR A 19 12.25 3.36 -12.44
C TYR A 19 11.45 4.04 -13.55
N TYR A 20 11.78 3.75 -14.82
CA TYR A 20 10.96 4.15 -15.96
C TYR A 20 9.54 3.56 -15.90
N LEU A 21 9.41 2.26 -15.62
CA LEU A 21 8.10 1.61 -15.49
C LEU A 21 7.29 2.13 -14.29
N VAL A 22 7.96 2.45 -13.18
CA VAL A 22 7.34 3.06 -12.00
C VAL A 22 6.81 4.46 -12.32
N ASP A 23 7.57 5.27 -13.06
CA ASP A 23 7.14 6.60 -13.50
C ASP A 23 5.92 6.54 -14.43
N LEU A 24 5.93 5.62 -15.42
CA LEU A 24 4.77 5.35 -16.26
C LEU A 24 3.56 4.88 -15.44
N GLY A 25 3.79 4.03 -14.45
CA GLY A 25 2.76 3.52 -13.56
C GLY A 25 2.12 4.64 -12.74
N PHE A 26 2.90 5.53 -12.14
CA PHE A 26 2.37 6.68 -11.41
C PHE A 26 1.64 7.66 -12.34
N THR A 27 2.17 7.92 -13.54
CA THR A 27 1.49 8.76 -14.54
C THR A 27 0.10 8.20 -14.86
N LEU A 28 -0.02 6.90 -15.11
CA LEU A 28 -1.32 6.27 -15.33
C LEU A 28 -2.26 6.40 -14.11
N ILE A 29 -1.74 6.25 -12.89
CA ILE A 29 -2.53 6.41 -11.66
C ILE A 29 -3.09 7.84 -11.58
N TYR A 30 -2.31 8.86 -11.92
CA TYR A 30 -2.78 10.24 -11.98
C TYR A 30 -3.83 10.44 -13.07
N ASP A 31 -3.62 9.89 -14.27
CA ASP A 31 -4.57 9.97 -15.38
C ASP A 31 -5.91 9.32 -15.00
N VAL A 32 -5.89 8.15 -14.38
CA VAL A 32 -7.10 7.45 -13.89
C VAL A 32 -7.83 8.26 -12.82
N LYS A 33 -7.10 8.91 -11.90
CA LYS A 33 -7.72 9.79 -10.89
C LYS A 33 -8.35 11.03 -11.51
N SER A 34 -7.68 11.63 -12.49
CA SER A 34 -8.20 12.79 -13.24
C SER A 34 -9.46 12.42 -14.00
N TYR A 35 -9.42 11.31 -14.75
CA TYR A 35 -10.56 10.76 -15.47
C TYR A 35 -11.78 10.54 -14.56
N ARG A 36 -11.57 9.92 -13.39
CA ARG A 36 -12.63 9.72 -12.39
C ARG A 36 -13.22 11.02 -11.84
N SER A 37 -12.39 12.03 -11.62
CA SER A 37 -12.84 13.33 -11.10
C SER A 37 -13.72 14.09 -12.09
N ASN A 38 -13.59 13.83 -13.39
CA ASN A 38 -14.27 14.59 -14.44
C ASN A 38 -15.67 14.04 -14.81
N GLY A 39 -16.09 12.92 -14.23
CA GLY A 39 -17.37 12.26 -14.51
C GLY A 39 -17.37 11.51 -15.85
N VAL A 40 -18.16 10.43 -15.95
CA VAL A 40 -18.28 9.64 -17.18
C VAL A 40 -19.20 10.38 -18.15
N SER A 41 -18.69 10.74 -19.33
CA SER A 41 -19.52 11.30 -20.41
C SER A 41 -20.49 10.24 -20.94
N GLU A 42 -21.71 10.62 -21.35
CA GLU A 42 -22.73 9.70 -21.92
C GLU A 42 -22.31 9.02 -23.26
N THR A 43 -21.10 9.28 -23.75
CA THR A 43 -20.53 8.70 -24.96
C THR A 43 -19.80 7.38 -24.70
N LEU A 44 -19.47 6.65 -25.77
CA LEU A 44 -18.59 5.47 -25.70
C LEU A 44 -17.30 5.82 -24.95
N ASP A 45 -17.00 5.06 -23.89
CA ASP A 45 -15.88 5.28 -22.96
C ASP A 45 -14.50 4.93 -23.56
N THR A 46 -14.18 5.57 -24.67
CA THR A 46 -12.92 5.42 -25.39
C THR A 46 -11.70 5.81 -24.55
N GLU A 47 -11.87 6.74 -23.61
CA GLU A 47 -10.81 7.16 -22.69
C GLU A 47 -10.54 6.09 -21.62
N GLY A 48 -11.60 5.55 -21.00
CA GLY A 48 -11.48 4.43 -20.06
C GLY A 48 -10.86 3.19 -20.71
N ASP A 49 -11.27 2.86 -21.95
CA ASP A 49 -10.67 1.76 -22.73
C ASP A 49 -9.18 1.98 -23.01
N ALA A 50 -8.78 3.22 -23.31
CA ALA A 50 -7.38 3.58 -23.51
C ALA A 50 -6.57 3.46 -22.21
N LEU A 51 -7.11 3.92 -21.08
CA LEU A 51 -6.50 3.78 -19.76
C LEU A 51 -6.35 2.31 -19.35
N GLN A 52 -7.37 1.49 -19.59
CA GLN A 52 -7.32 0.06 -19.33
C GLN A 52 -6.27 -0.66 -20.20
N SER A 53 -6.14 -0.24 -21.46
CA SER A 53 -5.12 -0.77 -22.37
C SER A 53 -3.70 -0.40 -21.90
N ARG A 54 -3.50 0.84 -21.46
CA ARG A 54 -2.23 1.30 -20.85
C ARG A 54 -1.90 0.54 -19.56
N TYR A 55 -2.89 0.30 -18.70
CA TYR A 55 -2.73 -0.52 -17.50
C TYR A 55 -2.21 -1.93 -17.84
N LYS A 56 -2.88 -2.62 -18.77
CA LYS A 56 -2.48 -3.98 -19.19
C LYS A 56 -1.07 -4.00 -19.75
N GLN A 57 -0.70 -2.98 -20.53
CA GLN A 57 0.65 -2.87 -21.08
C GLN A 57 1.68 -2.69 -19.96
N ILE A 58 1.50 -1.75 -19.04
CA ILE A 58 2.46 -1.50 -17.96
C ILE A 58 2.58 -2.72 -17.05
N ALA A 59 1.47 -3.38 -16.70
CA ALA A 59 1.47 -4.60 -15.91
C ALA A 59 2.24 -5.73 -16.61
N HIS A 60 2.08 -5.88 -17.93
CA HIS A 60 2.83 -6.83 -18.73
C HIS A 60 4.34 -6.52 -18.74
N GLU A 61 4.72 -5.25 -18.92
CA GLU A 61 6.13 -4.84 -18.88
C GLU A 61 6.76 -5.04 -17.50
N LEU A 62 6.02 -4.80 -16.41
CA LEU A 62 6.46 -5.11 -15.04
C LEU A 62 6.65 -6.61 -14.82
N ALA A 63 5.81 -7.47 -15.41
CA ALA A 63 5.98 -8.92 -15.36
C ALA A 63 7.22 -9.36 -16.15
N ASN A 64 7.43 -8.82 -17.35
CA ASN A 64 8.63 -9.08 -18.17
C ASN A 64 9.90 -8.63 -17.44
N TRP A 65 9.87 -7.44 -16.84
CA TRP A 65 10.96 -6.94 -15.99
C TRP A 65 11.28 -7.93 -14.88
N ARG A 66 10.26 -8.45 -14.19
CA ARG A 66 10.46 -9.40 -13.08
C ARG A 66 11.13 -10.68 -13.54
N HIS A 67 10.66 -11.25 -14.65
CA HIS A 67 11.26 -12.46 -15.23
C HIS A 67 12.71 -12.26 -15.65
N ALA A 68 13.01 -11.15 -16.35
CA ALA A 68 14.39 -10.83 -16.74
C ALA A 68 15.29 -10.57 -15.52
N PHE A 69 14.74 -9.97 -14.46
CA PHE A 69 15.46 -9.67 -13.24
C PHE A 69 15.76 -10.93 -12.43
N GLU A 70 14.79 -11.82 -12.26
CA GLU A 70 15.01 -13.10 -11.58
C GLU A 70 16.02 -13.98 -12.33
N ALA A 71 15.96 -14.00 -13.66
CA ALA A 71 16.98 -14.67 -14.47
C ALA A 71 18.37 -14.06 -14.23
N TYR A 72 18.49 -12.72 -14.23
CA TYR A 72 19.74 -12.05 -13.91
C TYR A 72 20.27 -12.45 -12.52
N LEU A 73 19.42 -12.42 -11.49
CA LEU A 73 19.80 -12.81 -10.13
C LEU A 73 20.24 -14.28 -10.01
N ALA A 74 19.62 -15.19 -10.77
CA ALA A 74 19.95 -16.62 -10.73
C ALA A 74 21.34 -16.94 -11.30
N PHE A 75 21.89 -16.08 -12.17
CA PHE A 75 23.20 -16.27 -12.80
C PHE A 75 24.27 -15.27 -12.32
N SER A 76 23.93 -14.41 -11.36
CA SER A 76 24.85 -13.39 -10.84
C SER A 76 25.36 -13.76 -9.46
N ASP A 77 26.67 -13.74 -9.29
CA ASP A 77 27.30 -13.79 -7.97
C ASP A 77 27.29 -12.39 -7.36
N LEU A 78 26.22 -12.07 -6.62
CA LEU A 78 26.08 -10.77 -5.97
C LEU A 78 26.83 -10.73 -4.64
N ASP A 79 27.55 -9.64 -4.41
CA ASP A 79 28.06 -9.32 -3.09
C ASP A 79 26.94 -8.81 -2.16
N SER A 80 27.30 -8.49 -0.91
CA SER A 80 26.31 -8.08 0.09
C SER A 80 25.62 -6.74 -0.23
N PRO A 81 26.35 -5.66 -0.63
CA PRO A 81 25.75 -4.43 -1.15
C PRO A 81 24.84 -4.61 -2.37
N ASP A 82 25.23 -5.45 -3.32
CA ASP A 82 24.45 -5.73 -4.52
C ASP A 82 23.18 -6.53 -4.19
N THR A 83 23.27 -7.46 -3.24
CA THR A 83 22.10 -8.18 -2.71
C THR A 83 21.11 -7.21 -2.06
N ARG A 84 21.58 -6.24 -1.26
CA ARG A 84 20.73 -5.20 -0.68
C ARG A 84 20.01 -4.40 -1.78
N THR A 85 20.74 -3.99 -2.80
CA THR A 85 20.18 -3.26 -3.95
C THR A 85 19.13 -4.10 -4.67
N ALA A 86 19.40 -5.39 -4.91
CA ALA A 86 18.45 -6.29 -5.54
C ALA A 86 17.14 -6.41 -4.73
N LYS A 87 17.23 -6.51 -3.40
CA LYS A 87 16.04 -6.53 -2.51
C LYS A 87 15.23 -5.25 -2.59
N LEU A 88 15.88 -4.08 -2.64
CA LEU A 88 15.18 -2.80 -2.82
C LEU A 88 14.45 -2.73 -4.17
N LEU A 89 15.06 -3.23 -5.26
CA LEU A 89 14.42 -3.29 -6.57
C LEU A 89 13.22 -4.24 -6.58
N THR A 90 13.36 -5.44 -6.00
CA THR A 90 12.25 -6.39 -5.86
C THR A 90 11.10 -5.80 -5.04
N GLN A 91 11.41 -5.13 -3.93
CA GLN A 91 10.42 -4.47 -3.09
C GLN A 91 9.65 -3.40 -3.87
N ARG A 92 10.36 -2.54 -4.60
CA ARG A 92 9.75 -1.45 -5.39
C ARG A 92 8.89 -1.99 -6.53
N HIS A 93 9.33 -3.05 -7.20
CA HIS A 93 8.54 -3.77 -8.20
C HIS A 93 7.22 -4.28 -7.63
N CYS A 94 7.27 -5.01 -6.51
CA CYS A 94 6.08 -5.58 -5.87
C CYS A 94 5.07 -4.48 -5.48
N LEU A 95 5.56 -3.38 -4.92
CA LEU A 95 4.68 -2.28 -4.53
C LEU A 95 4.11 -1.53 -5.72
N MET A 96 4.81 -1.42 -6.85
CA MET A 96 4.24 -0.81 -8.05
C MET A 96 3.04 -1.63 -8.57
N LEU A 97 3.12 -2.96 -8.53
CA LEU A 97 1.97 -3.82 -8.86
C LEU A 97 0.79 -3.57 -7.92
N VAL A 98 1.05 -3.54 -6.60
CA VAL A 98 0.03 -3.21 -5.59
C VAL A 98 -0.60 -1.85 -5.87
N PHE A 99 0.19 -0.82 -6.18
CA PHE A 99 -0.31 0.53 -6.47
C PHE A 99 -1.17 0.57 -7.73
N LEU A 100 -0.75 -0.10 -8.80
CA LEU A 100 -1.53 -0.19 -10.03
C LEU A 100 -2.86 -0.90 -9.79
N ASP A 101 -2.84 -2.07 -9.15
CA ASP A 101 -4.05 -2.83 -8.82
C ASP A 101 -5.01 -2.01 -7.95
N SER A 102 -4.49 -1.35 -6.91
CA SER A 102 -5.27 -0.52 -5.98
C SER A 102 -5.97 0.61 -6.68
N MET A 103 -5.19 1.41 -7.41
CA MET A 103 -5.64 2.70 -7.89
C MET A 103 -6.44 2.54 -9.17
N VAL A 104 -6.10 1.60 -10.06
CA VAL A 104 -6.86 1.34 -11.29
C VAL A 104 -8.17 0.62 -11.01
N SER A 105 -8.22 -0.29 -10.03
CA SER A 105 -9.50 -0.88 -9.63
C SER A 105 -10.40 0.08 -8.84
N GLY A 106 -9.82 1.11 -8.23
CA GLY A 106 -10.54 2.03 -7.34
C GLY A 106 -11.03 1.35 -6.06
N SER A 107 -10.51 0.17 -5.75
CA SER A 107 -11.01 -0.70 -4.71
C SER A 107 -9.85 -1.27 -3.90
N ASP A 108 -9.76 -0.83 -2.65
CA ASP A 108 -8.85 -1.39 -1.65
C ASP A 108 -9.06 -2.90 -1.46
N PHE A 109 -10.23 -3.44 -1.82
CA PHE A 109 -10.53 -4.88 -1.77
C PHE A 109 -9.73 -5.69 -2.80
N VAL A 110 -9.38 -5.11 -3.95
CA VAL A 110 -8.63 -5.80 -5.00
C VAL A 110 -7.18 -6.03 -4.56
N CYS A 111 -6.59 -5.08 -3.83
CA CYS A 111 -5.27 -5.23 -3.23
C CYS A 111 -5.20 -6.37 -2.24
N ASP A 112 -6.22 -6.48 -1.38
CA ASP A 112 -6.25 -7.49 -0.34
C ASP A 112 -6.27 -8.91 -0.99
N ARG A 113 -6.94 -9.05 -2.14
CA ARG A 113 -7.10 -10.32 -2.88
C ARG A 113 -5.95 -10.69 -3.77
N ASN A 114 -5.52 -9.78 -4.61
CA ASN A 114 -4.59 -10.10 -5.69
C ASN A 114 -3.14 -9.83 -5.30
N SER A 115 -2.89 -8.97 -4.31
CA SER A 115 -1.56 -8.44 -4.05
C SER A 115 -0.92 -8.94 -2.73
N LEU A 116 -1.49 -9.98 -2.11
CA LEU A 116 -1.00 -10.51 -0.83
C LEU A 116 0.43 -11.09 -0.94
N CYS A 117 0.73 -11.73 -2.08
CA CYS A 117 2.06 -12.27 -2.35
C CYS A 117 3.09 -11.14 -2.46
N GLU A 118 2.75 -10.09 -3.17
CA GLU A 118 3.54 -8.89 -3.41
C GLU A 118 3.81 -8.17 -2.08
N PHE A 119 2.80 -8.05 -1.21
CA PHE A 119 2.98 -7.51 0.14
C PHE A 119 3.94 -8.36 0.98
N SER A 120 3.83 -9.68 0.93
CA SER A 120 4.72 -10.59 1.66
C SER A 120 6.17 -10.47 1.16
N ILE A 121 6.37 -10.54 -0.16
CA ILE A 121 7.70 -10.43 -0.77
C ILE A 121 8.32 -9.07 -0.47
N ALA A 122 7.54 -7.99 -0.56
CA ALA A 122 8.01 -6.65 -0.23
C ALA A 122 8.41 -6.52 1.25
N ALA A 123 7.63 -7.12 2.17
CA ALA A 123 7.96 -7.14 3.59
C ALA A 123 9.23 -7.97 3.89
N ASP A 124 9.44 -9.09 3.19
CA ASP A 124 10.66 -9.90 3.30
C ASP A 124 11.89 -9.15 2.79
N CYS A 125 11.77 -8.47 1.65
CA CYS A 125 12.83 -7.62 1.12
C CYS A 125 13.17 -6.47 2.07
N ALA A 126 12.15 -5.81 2.63
CA ALA A 126 12.35 -4.77 3.64
C ALA A 126 13.03 -5.29 4.90
N ALA A 127 12.64 -6.47 5.39
CA ALA A 127 13.27 -7.09 6.55
C ALA A 127 14.76 -7.37 6.32
N PHE A 128 15.12 -7.86 5.14
CA PHE A 128 16.51 -8.02 4.75
C PHE A 128 17.26 -6.68 4.76
N THR A 129 16.70 -5.65 4.10
CA THR A 129 17.35 -4.33 3.99
C THR A 129 17.53 -3.67 5.36
N VAL A 130 16.52 -3.73 6.24
CA VAL A 130 16.62 -3.20 7.61
C VAL A 130 17.73 -3.92 8.37
N LYS A 131 17.78 -5.26 8.30
CA LYS A 131 18.83 -6.04 8.97
C LYS A 131 20.22 -5.68 8.43
N TYR A 132 20.39 -5.67 7.11
CA TYR A 132 21.63 -5.30 6.46
C TYR A 132 22.09 -3.90 6.88
N ASP A 133 21.18 -2.93 6.87
CA ASP A 133 21.51 -1.55 7.24
C ASP A 133 21.90 -1.43 8.71
N ASN A 134 21.25 -2.19 9.61
CA ASN A 134 21.61 -2.23 11.03
C ASN A 134 23.02 -2.79 11.27
N GLU A 135 23.41 -3.80 10.50
CA GLU A 135 24.69 -4.51 10.66
C GLU A 135 25.86 -3.76 9.99
N ILE A 136 25.62 -3.27 8.78
CA ILE A 136 26.67 -2.72 7.91
C ILE A 136 26.70 -1.19 7.91
N MET A 137 25.53 -0.55 7.86
CA MET A 137 25.42 0.88 7.68
C MET A 137 25.27 1.60 9.02
N GLN A 138 26.37 1.78 9.73
CA GLN A 138 26.36 2.40 11.07
C GLN A 138 26.18 3.91 11.01
N GLY A 139 25.29 4.43 11.87
CA GLY A 139 25.11 5.85 12.12
C GLY A 139 23.98 6.53 11.33
N PRO A 140 23.64 7.78 11.70
CA PRO A 140 22.61 8.55 11.03
C PRO A 140 23.05 8.87 9.60
N SER A 141 22.14 8.69 8.65
CA SER A 141 22.36 9.04 7.25
C SER A 141 21.10 9.65 6.66
N PHE A 142 21.26 10.44 5.61
CA PHE A 142 20.16 10.95 4.81
C PHE A 142 20.22 10.36 3.40
N THR A 143 19.08 9.93 2.87
CA THR A 143 18.90 9.57 1.45
C THR A 143 17.69 10.28 0.91
N PHE A 144 17.73 10.74 -0.34
CA PHE A 144 16.56 11.35 -1.00
C PHE A 144 15.49 10.32 -1.37
N GLU A 145 15.91 9.07 -1.59
CA GLU A 145 15.03 7.97 -1.97
C GLU A 145 14.29 7.44 -0.75
N SER A 146 12.99 7.16 -0.91
CA SER A 146 12.25 6.37 0.08
C SER A 146 12.55 4.89 -0.16
N GLU A 147 13.56 4.37 0.53
CA GLU A 147 14.04 3.00 0.38
C GLU A 147 13.16 2.00 1.14
N VAL A 148 12.88 2.27 2.41
CA VAL A 148 12.20 1.35 3.33
C VAL A 148 10.98 2.02 3.95
N VAL A 149 11.08 3.26 4.43
CA VAL A 149 10.04 3.86 5.29
C VAL A 149 8.70 4.00 4.57
N GLY A 150 8.67 4.64 3.40
CA GLY A 150 7.45 4.82 2.61
C GLY A 150 6.85 3.49 2.11
N PRO A 151 7.66 2.60 1.51
CA PRO A 151 7.25 1.25 1.17
C PRO A 151 6.61 0.47 2.33
N VAL A 152 7.28 0.37 3.48
CA VAL A 152 6.83 -0.44 4.62
C VAL A 152 5.61 0.19 5.31
N TYR A 153 5.54 1.52 5.37
CA TYR A 153 4.32 2.24 5.76
C TYR A 153 3.11 1.78 4.97
N TRP A 154 3.26 1.72 3.65
CA TRP A 154 2.17 1.33 2.77
C TRP A 154 1.72 -0.11 3.05
N ILE A 155 2.66 -1.03 3.27
CA ILE A 155 2.35 -2.40 3.68
C ILE A 155 1.56 -2.40 4.99
N ALA A 156 2.03 -1.69 6.03
CA ALA A 156 1.37 -1.67 7.33
C ALA A 156 -0.04 -1.03 7.29
N ALA A 157 -0.20 0.02 6.48
CA ALA A 157 -1.45 0.78 6.37
C ALA A 157 -2.47 0.15 5.41
N LYS A 158 -2.03 -0.57 4.36
CA LYS A 158 -2.92 -1.08 3.30
C LYS A 158 -3.04 -2.58 3.22
N CYS A 159 -2.07 -3.36 3.71
CA CYS A 159 -2.22 -4.81 3.79
C CYS A 159 -3.13 -5.15 4.97
N ARG A 160 -4.23 -5.87 4.73
CA ARG A 160 -5.19 -6.27 5.77
C ARG A 160 -4.98 -7.67 6.32
N GLN A 161 -3.83 -8.27 6.02
CA GLN A 161 -3.37 -9.51 6.65
C GLN A 161 -2.62 -9.17 7.96
N PRO A 162 -3.17 -9.50 9.15
CA PRO A 162 -2.61 -9.06 10.44
C PRO A 162 -1.12 -9.40 10.61
N ALA A 163 -0.70 -10.61 10.22
CA ALA A 163 0.69 -11.04 10.35
C ALA A 163 1.66 -10.19 9.52
N ILE A 164 1.31 -9.86 8.28
CA ILE A 164 2.17 -9.10 7.37
C ILE A 164 2.23 -7.63 7.81
N ARG A 165 1.07 -7.03 8.10
CA ARG A 165 1.01 -5.60 8.43
C ARG A 165 1.64 -5.26 9.78
N ARG A 166 1.52 -6.14 10.78
CA ARG A 166 2.17 -5.97 12.08
C ARG A 166 3.68 -6.18 11.98
N ARG A 167 4.13 -7.16 11.20
CA ARG A 167 5.56 -7.29 10.85
C ARG A 167 6.09 -6.04 10.14
N ALA A 168 5.32 -5.45 9.23
CA ALA A 168 5.70 -4.18 8.60
C ALA A 168 5.80 -3.05 9.64
N LEU A 169 4.87 -2.97 10.61
CA LEU A 169 4.98 -2.03 11.72
C LEU A 169 6.26 -2.25 12.55
N GLU A 170 6.64 -3.50 12.85
CA GLU A 170 7.92 -3.82 13.52
C GLU A 170 9.11 -3.28 12.74
N LEU A 171 9.13 -3.47 11.42
CA LEU A 171 10.22 -2.99 10.58
C LEU A 171 10.36 -1.46 10.62
N LEU A 172 9.24 -0.72 10.73
CA LEU A 172 9.30 0.73 10.94
C LEU A 172 9.94 1.09 12.29
N TYR A 173 9.57 0.38 13.37
CA TYR A 173 10.18 0.58 14.68
C TYR A 173 11.68 0.25 14.69
N GLU A 174 12.09 -0.84 14.03
CA GLU A 174 13.51 -1.17 13.89
C GLU A 174 14.25 -0.12 13.07
N ARG A 175 13.64 0.35 11.97
CA ARG A 175 14.23 1.40 11.13
C ARG A 175 14.41 2.70 11.91
N GLU A 176 13.50 3.07 12.80
CA GLU A 176 13.62 4.27 13.62
C GLU A 176 14.84 4.25 14.55
N LYS A 177 15.24 3.08 15.05
CA LYS A 177 16.42 2.95 15.94
C LYS A 177 17.71 3.38 15.25
N THR A 178 17.79 3.22 13.93
CA THR A 178 18.98 3.58 13.14
C THR A 178 19.20 5.08 12.95
N LYS A 179 18.17 5.90 13.24
CA LYS A 179 18.17 7.35 12.95
C LYS A 179 18.49 7.69 11.49
N ARG A 180 18.24 6.77 10.55
CA ARG A 180 18.30 7.04 9.11
C ARG A 180 17.07 7.85 8.69
N VAL A 181 17.31 8.89 7.90
CA VAL A 181 16.28 9.76 7.36
C VAL A 181 16.15 9.46 5.87
N GLU A 182 14.93 9.14 5.44
CA GLU A 182 14.62 8.79 4.06
C GLU A 182 13.63 9.78 3.45
N SER A 183 14.07 10.43 2.37
CA SER A 183 13.35 11.53 1.75
C SER A 183 12.95 12.57 2.81
N LEU A 184 11.76 13.16 2.68
CA LEU A 184 11.15 14.02 3.68
C LEU A 184 10.24 13.25 4.65
N THR A 185 10.45 11.93 4.78
CA THR A 185 9.54 11.07 5.55
C THR A 185 9.83 11.16 7.04
N MET A 186 8.82 11.59 7.80
CA MET A 186 8.88 11.63 9.25
C MET A 186 8.51 10.25 9.82
N ILE A 187 9.50 9.38 10.03
CA ILE A 187 9.27 7.98 10.44
C ILE A 187 8.39 7.84 11.69
N LYS A 188 8.48 8.76 12.65
CA LYS A 188 7.61 8.77 13.83
C LYS A 188 6.13 8.96 13.47
N HIS A 189 5.85 9.84 12.52
CA HIS A 189 4.49 10.06 12.01
C HIS A 189 4.01 8.82 11.28
N THR A 190 4.88 8.23 10.46
CA THR A 190 4.61 7.00 9.72
C THR A 190 4.22 5.84 10.65
N ILE A 191 4.97 5.64 11.74
CA ILE A 191 4.66 4.64 12.77
C ILE A 191 3.31 4.93 13.41
N ALA A 192 3.05 6.18 13.81
CA ALA A 192 1.79 6.56 14.44
C ALA A 192 0.58 6.30 13.52
N MET A 193 0.70 6.71 12.25
CA MET A 193 -0.32 6.48 11.23
C MET A 193 -0.57 4.99 10.99
N SER A 194 0.48 4.20 10.76
CA SER A 194 0.35 2.75 10.55
C SER A 194 -0.27 2.06 11.76
N LYS A 195 0.24 2.34 12.97
CA LYS A 195 -0.29 1.77 14.20
C LYS A 195 -1.77 2.08 14.35
N ARG A 196 -2.16 3.33 14.13
CA ARG A 196 -3.55 3.77 14.29
C ARG A 196 -4.49 3.11 13.29
N VAL A 197 -4.08 2.99 12.04
CA VAL A 197 -4.87 2.28 11.02
C VAL A 197 -5.08 0.82 11.43
N ILE A 198 -4.03 0.15 11.92
CA ILE A 198 -4.13 -1.23 12.40
C ILE A 198 -5.10 -1.34 13.59
N GLU A 199 -4.97 -0.46 14.59
CA GLU A 199 -5.84 -0.45 15.77
C GLU A 199 -7.32 -0.29 15.42
N ILE A 200 -7.65 0.60 14.47
CA ILE A 200 -9.04 0.85 14.05
C ILE A 200 -9.59 -0.35 13.29
N GLU A 201 -8.83 -0.85 12.31
CA GLU A 201 -9.32 -1.91 11.44
C GLU A 201 -9.42 -3.26 12.17
N GLU A 202 -8.52 -3.52 13.12
CA GLU A 202 -8.46 -4.78 13.87
C GLU A 202 -9.21 -4.76 15.22
N GLU A 203 -9.88 -3.66 15.56
CA GLU A 203 -10.61 -3.51 16.82
C GLU A 203 -11.67 -4.61 17.00
N GLY A 204 -11.54 -5.40 18.08
CA GLY A 204 -12.49 -6.47 18.39
C GLY A 204 -12.46 -7.66 17.42
N LEU A 205 -11.39 -7.82 16.62
CA LEU A 205 -11.17 -9.04 15.83
C LEU A 205 -10.43 -10.10 16.66
N ASP A 206 -10.82 -11.36 16.50
CA ASP A 206 -10.07 -12.50 17.02
C ASP A 206 -8.83 -12.71 16.17
N ILE A 207 -7.70 -12.24 16.70
CA ILE A 207 -6.41 -12.30 16.03
C ILE A 207 -5.96 -13.77 15.94
N PRO A 208 -5.56 -14.27 14.76
CA PRO A 208 -5.05 -15.62 14.61
C PRO A 208 -3.86 -15.92 15.53
N HIS A 209 -3.88 -17.11 16.15
CA HIS A 209 -2.80 -17.60 17.01
C HIS A 209 -1.43 -17.52 16.30
N GLY A 210 -0.40 -17.03 17.00
CA GLY A 210 0.95 -16.82 16.48
C GLY A 210 1.24 -15.42 15.94
N THR A 211 0.23 -14.56 15.82
CA THR A 211 0.42 -13.15 15.49
C THR A 211 0.67 -12.34 16.76
N ARG A 212 1.73 -11.51 16.79
CA ARG A 212 2.02 -10.63 17.94
C ARG A 212 0.88 -9.62 18.17
N PRO A 213 0.32 -9.49 19.38
CA PRO A 213 -0.75 -8.54 19.68
C PRO A 213 -0.27 -7.09 19.55
N MET A 214 -1.20 -6.18 19.22
CA MET A 214 -0.90 -4.75 19.04
C MET A 214 -0.45 -4.05 20.33
N GLN A 215 -0.83 -4.59 21.48
CA GLN A 215 -0.45 -4.09 22.80
C GLN A 215 1.05 -4.18 23.07
N ASP A 216 1.78 -5.03 22.34
CA ASP A 216 3.22 -5.22 22.52
C ASP A 216 4.05 -4.08 21.92
N TYR A 217 3.46 -3.24 21.08
CA TYR A 217 4.14 -2.12 20.42
C TYR A 217 4.10 -0.87 21.29
N LEU A 218 5.27 -0.38 21.70
CA LEU A 218 5.39 0.83 22.51
C LEU A 218 4.65 2.00 21.84
N ASN A 219 3.69 2.58 22.56
CA ASN A 219 3.08 3.85 22.18
C ASN A 219 4.17 4.92 22.20
N LYS A 220 4.47 5.47 21.03
CA LYS A 220 5.30 6.67 20.88
C LYS A 220 4.46 7.94 20.74
N TYR A 221 3.16 7.79 20.87
CA TYR A 221 2.20 8.88 20.88
C TYR A 221 1.05 8.54 21.83
N GLU A 222 0.43 9.58 22.37
CA GLU A 222 -0.83 9.52 23.10
C GLU A 222 -1.91 10.24 22.29
N VAL A 223 -3.12 9.65 22.26
CA VAL A 223 -4.31 10.33 21.73
C VAL A 223 -4.89 11.17 22.86
N VAL A 224 -4.76 12.49 22.75
CA VAL A 224 -5.16 13.44 23.80
C VAL A 224 -6.64 13.78 23.68
N LEU A 225 -7.14 13.88 22.45
CA LEU A 225 -8.51 14.27 22.16
C LEU A 225 -8.97 13.58 20.88
N ARG A 226 -10.24 13.15 20.85
CA ARG A 226 -10.90 12.66 19.64
C ARG A 226 -12.09 13.55 19.34
N GLU A 227 -12.14 14.03 18.11
CA GLU A 227 -13.24 14.83 17.58
C GLU A 227 -13.77 14.17 16.30
N GLU A 228 -15.09 14.20 16.17
CA GLU A 228 -15.75 13.88 14.92
C GLU A 228 -16.04 15.19 14.20
N SER A 229 -15.43 15.41 13.03
CA SER A 229 -15.65 16.64 12.27
C SER A 229 -17.00 16.58 11.58
N SER A 230 -17.75 17.68 11.66
CA SER A 230 -18.96 17.91 10.87
C SER A 230 -18.65 18.33 9.43
N GLU A 231 -17.37 18.55 9.08
CA GLU A 231 -16.96 18.71 7.69
C GLU A 231 -17.37 17.46 6.92
N CYS A 232 -18.36 17.61 6.04
CA CYS A 232 -18.59 16.62 5.01
C CYS A 232 -17.26 16.41 4.31
N ALA A 233 -16.90 15.16 4.03
CA ALA A 233 -15.68 14.84 3.31
C ALA A 233 -15.74 15.32 1.84
N GLU A 234 -16.35 16.47 1.53
CA GLU A 234 -16.52 17.03 0.20
C GLU A 234 -15.19 17.33 -0.49
N GLY A 235 -14.16 17.73 0.27
CA GLY A 235 -12.78 17.79 -0.21
C GLY A 235 -12.15 16.40 -0.49
N PHE A 236 -12.75 15.32 0.00
CA PHE A 236 -12.46 13.92 -0.37
C PHE A 236 -13.50 13.33 -1.36
N ARG A 237 -14.65 13.99 -1.61
CA ARG A 237 -15.74 13.49 -2.46
C ARG A 237 -15.44 13.64 -3.96
N THR A 238 -14.55 14.55 -4.35
CA THR A 238 -14.05 14.59 -5.74
C THR A 238 -13.42 13.26 -6.17
N ASP A 239 -13.02 12.39 -5.24
CA ASP A 239 -12.46 11.07 -5.52
C ASP A 239 -13.48 9.91 -5.55
N LYS A 240 -14.79 10.10 -5.26
CA LYS A 240 -15.71 8.95 -5.04
C LYS A 240 -17.16 9.04 -5.54
N LYS A 241 -17.63 10.11 -6.18
CA LYS A 241 -18.97 10.12 -6.78
C LYS A 241 -18.89 9.85 -8.28
N GLU A 242 -19.00 8.59 -8.68
CA GLU A 242 -19.93 8.08 -9.70
C GLU A 242 -19.62 6.63 -10.14
N GLN A 243 -20.68 5.95 -10.56
CA GLN A 243 -20.89 4.50 -10.60
C GLN A 243 -20.23 3.81 -11.83
N TRP A 244 -19.98 2.50 -11.74
CA TRP A 244 -19.52 1.67 -12.88
C TRP A 244 -20.42 0.45 -13.16
N PRO A 245 -20.92 0.28 -14.40
CA PRO A 245 -21.60 -0.96 -14.84
C PRO A 245 -20.80 -1.99 -15.68
N VAL A 246 -19.51 -1.86 -16.03
CA VAL A 246 -18.91 -2.69 -17.12
C VAL A 246 -17.82 -3.72 -16.70
N LEU A 247 -17.55 -3.94 -15.42
CA LEU A 247 -16.53 -4.93 -14.95
C LEU A 247 -17.11 -6.23 -14.36
N ILE A 248 -18.43 -6.43 -14.50
CA ILE A 248 -19.12 -7.58 -13.91
C ILE A 248 -18.76 -8.90 -14.59
N THR A 249 -18.35 -8.91 -15.86
CA THR A 249 -18.13 -10.18 -16.60
C THR A 249 -16.78 -10.84 -16.26
N ALA A 250 -15.68 -10.07 -16.20
CA ALA A 250 -14.37 -10.60 -15.84
C ALA A 250 -14.23 -10.92 -14.34
N ALA A 251 -14.92 -10.15 -13.48
CA ALA A 251 -15.01 -10.45 -12.06
C ALA A 251 -15.87 -11.70 -11.77
N ARG A 252 -16.83 -12.03 -12.65
CA ARG A 252 -17.68 -13.21 -12.51
C ARG A 252 -16.93 -14.51 -12.81
N GLU A 253 -16.01 -14.53 -13.77
CA GLU A 253 -15.18 -15.71 -14.06
C GLU A 253 -14.16 -15.99 -12.91
N GLN A 254 -13.59 -14.95 -12.32
CA GLN A 254 -12.75 -15.09 -11.11
C GLN A 254 -13.56 -15.35 -9.83
N LYS A 255 -14.83 -14.98 -9.81
CA LYS A 255 -15.78 -15.33 -8.75
C LYS A 255 -16.18 -16.80 -8.86
N GLU A 256 -16.46 -17.34 -10.04
CA GLU A 256 -16.80 -18.76 -10.23
C GLU A 256 -15.61 -19.68 -9.89
N LEU A 257 -14.37 -19.26 -10.17
CA LEU A 257 -13.15 -19.97 -9.76
C LEU A 257 -12.93 -19.95 -8.23
N ALA A 258 -13.26 -18.84 -7.56
CA ALA A 258 -13.17 -18.69 -6.11
C ALA A 258 -14.37 -19.31 -5.35
N GLU A 259 -15.57 -19.30 -5.94
CA GLU A 259 -16.78 -19.94 -5.42
C GLU A 259 -16.67 -21.47 -5.53
N GLY A 260 -15.95 -21.98 -6.52
CA GLY A 260 -15.55 -23.39 -6.60
C GLY A 260 -14.71 -23.84 -5.39
N LEU A 261 -13.82 -22.98 -4.89
CA LEU A 261 -13.01 -23.22 -3.69
C LEU A 261 -13.76 -22.92 -2.38
N ALA A 262 -14.74 -22.01 -2.41
CA ALA A 262 -15.50 -21.55 -1.24
C ALA A 262 -16.83 -22.31 -0.99
N LYS A 263 -17.18 -23.32 -1.81
CA LYS A 263 -18.45 -24.08 -1.71
C LYS A 263 -18.73 -24.77 -0.36
N ILE A 264 -17.75 -24.84 0.54
CA ILE A 264 -17.87 -25.45 1.87
C ILE A 264 -18.12 -24.38 2.97
N TRP A 265 -18.07 -23.08 2.64
CA TRP A 265 -18.06 -22.00 3.62
C TRP A 265 -19.44 -21.30 3.71
N PRO A 266 -20.00 -21.08 4.90
CA PRO A 266 -21.30 -20.41 5.07
C PRO A 266 -21.31 -18.99 4.48
N ARG A 267 -22.41 -18.56 3.85
CA ARG A 267 -22.55 -17.25 3.18
C ARG A 267 -22.32 -16.04 4.10
N GLU A 268 -22.53 -16.19 5.40
CA GLU A 268 -22.25 -15.15 6.41
C GLU A 268 -20.74 -14.92 6.65
N ARG A 269 -19.88 -15.81 6.12
CA ARG A 269 -18.41 -15.70 6.13
C ARG A 269 -17.82 -15.21 4.81
N LEU A 270 -18.63 -14.68 3.89
CA LEU A 270 -18.12 -13.90 2.75
C LEU A 270 -17.59 -12.50 3.19
N VAL A 271 -17.20 -12.37 4.46
CA VAL A 271 -16.37 -11.30 5.01
C VAL A 271 -14.91 -11.69 4.75
N TRP A 272 -14.40 -11.18 3.65
CA TRP A 272 -13.10 -11.47 3.06
C TRP A 272 -11.94 -11.37 4.10
N PRO A 273 -10.93 -12.25 4.04
CA PRO A 273 -10.68 -13.44 4.87
C PRO A 273 -10.42 -13.22 6.37
N TYR A 274 -10.46 -11.99 6.90
CA TYR A 274 -10.13 -11.69 8.31
C TYR A 274 -11.20 -10.90 9.07
N GLY A 275 -12.37 -10.64 8.49
CA GLY A 275 -13.49 -10.02 9.24
C GLY A 275 -13.50 -8.48 9.27
N ILE A 276 -12.61 -7.80 8.53
CA ILE A 276 -12.60 -6.32 8.47
C ILE A 276 -13.72 -5.83 7.54
N THR A 277 -14.79 -5.30 8.12
CA THR A 277 -15.92 -4.70 7.38
C THR A 277 -15.52 -3.38 6.72
N GLY A 278 -16.23 -2.97 5.66
CA GLY A 278 -15.97 -1.70 4.96
C GLY A 278 -15.96 -0.49 5.90
N GLU A 279 -16.92 -0.45 6.82
CA GLU A 279 -17.10 0.61 7.84
C GLU A 279 -15.88 0.81 8.77
N ARG A 280 -15.07 -0.24 8.94
CA ARG A 280 -13.85 -0.19 9.76
C ARG A 280 -12.62 0.23 8.97
N ARG A 281 -12.69 0.23 7.63
CA ARG A 281 -11.54 0.53 6.77
C ARG A 281 -11.17 2.00 6.89
N VAL A 282 -9.88 2.24 7.12
CA VAL A 282 -9.32 3.58 7.06
C VAL A 282 -8.88 3.85 5.61
N LEU A 283 -9.58 4.77 4.95
CA LEU A 283 -9.36 5.07 3.54
C LEU A 283 -8.11 5.94 3.35
N SER A 284 -7.99 6.94 4.21
CA SER A 284 -6.86 7.87 4.25
C SER A 284 -6.57 8.22 5.70
N VAL A 285 -5.29 8.41 5.99
CA VAL A 285 -4.78 8.93 7.24
C VAL A 285 -3.69 9.94 6.91
N VAL A 286 -3.68 11.08 7.58
CA VAL A 286 -2.68 12.13 7.41
C VAL A 286 -2.36 12.75 8.77
N VAL A 287 -1.10 13.16 8.95
CA VAL A 287 -0.71 14.00 10.08
C VAL A 287 -0.72 15.44 9.63
N LYS A 288 -1.56 16.26 10.26
CA LYS A 288 -1.64 17.71 10.03
C LYS A 288 -1.10 18.46 11.24
N ARG A 289 -0.44 19.59 10.96
CA ARG A 289 -0.07 20.55 11.99
C ARG A 289 -1.24 21.51 12.20
N HIS A 290 -1.74 21.59 13.44
CA HIS A 290 -2.83 22.49 13.82
C HIS A 290 -2.30 23.80 14.42
N THR A 291 -1.22 23.74 15.22
CA THR A 291 -0.41 24.90 15.66
C THR A 291 1.08 24.54 15.66
N ALA A 292 1.99 25.46 16.02
CA ALA A 292 3.44 25.22 15.98
C ALA A 292 3.87 23.93 16.70
N ASP A 293 3.20 23.60 17.81
CA ASP A 293 3.49 22.45 18.68
C ASP A 293 2.37 21.40 18.72
N ASP A 294 1.32 21.56 17.90
CA ASP A 294 0.10 20.75 17.94
C ASP A 294 -0.06 19.91 16.65
N LEU A 295 -0.07 18.59 16.79
CA LEU A 295 -0.14 17.62 15.69
C LEU A 295 -1.41 16.77 15.80
N TRP A 296 -2.16 16.70 14.71
CA TRP A 296 -3.39 15.94 14.61
C TRP A 296 -3.26 14.83 13.59
N LEU A 297 -3.75 13.65 13.96
CA LEU A 297 -3.98 12.56 13.04
C LEU A 297 -5.42 12.68 12.53
N GLU A 298 -5.57 13.05 11.27
CA GLU A 298 -6.86 13.07 10.61
C GLU A 298 -7.01 11.82 9.74
N TYR A 299 -8.16 11.17 9.84
CA TYR A 299 -8.42 9.95 9.08
C TYR A 299 -9.88 9.83 8.66
N VAL A 300 -10.10 9.17 7.53
CA VAL A 300 -11.42 9.03 6.90
C VAL A 300 -11.86 7.58 6.91
N ARG A 301 -13.11 7.35 7.34
CA ARG A 301 -13.75 6.02 7.40
C ARG A 301 -14.97 5.95 6.48
N GLU A 302 -15.34 4.76 6.04
CA GLU A 302 -16.66 4.54 5.43
C GLU A 302 -17.78 4.69 6.49
N PRO A 303 -18.98 5.19 6.12
CA PRO A 303 -20.08 5.36 7.07
C PRO A 303 -20.61 4.04 7.64
N LEU A 304 -21.04 4.08 8.90
CA LEU A 304 -21.77 3.02 9.63
C LEU A 304 -23.26 2.91 9.24
N THR A 305 -23.77 3.82 8.40
CA THR A 305 -25.20 3.88 8.05
C THR A 305 -25.39 4.03 6.55
N ALA A 306 -26.52 3.50 6.05
CA ALA A 306 -26.88 3.43 4.63
C ALA A 306 -26.96 4.79 3.89
N GLY A 307 -26.75 5.91 4.57
CA GLY A 307 -26.80 7.28 4.02
C GLY A 307 -25.54 7.72 3.27
N GLY A 308 -24.41 7.00 3.34
CA GLY A 308 -23.25 7.25 2.47
C GLY A 308 -22.35 8.45 2.83
N ASP A 309 -22.52 9.07 4.00
CA ASP A 309 -21.67 10.18 4.45
C ASP A 309 -20.39 9.72 5.15
N TYR A 310 -19.24 9.90 4.49
CA TYR A 310 -17.92 9.69 5.09
C TYR A 310 -17.70 10.60 6.30
N ARG A 311 -17.29 10.02 7.43
CA ARG A 311 -16.94 10.75 8.65
C ARG A 311 -15.44 11.02 8.67
N VAL A 312 -15.07 12.29 8.74
CA VAL A 312 -13.68 12.70 8.99
C VAL A 312 -13.48 12.71 10.50
N MET A 313 -12.58 11.85 10.96
CA MET A 313 -12.20 11.79 12.37
C MET A 313 -10.88 12.51 12.57
N LYS A 314 -10.83 13.32 13.62
CA LYS A 314 -9.65 14.09 14.00
C LYS A 314 -9.21 13.63 15.39
N GLU A 315 -7.99 13.14 15.51
CA GLU A 315 -7.39 12.74 16.78
C GLU A 315 -6.16 13.57 17.04
N HIS A 316 -6.19 14.36 18.12
CA HIS A 316 -5.02 15.09 18.58
C HIS A 316 -4.01 14.09 19.12
N ILE A 317 -2.81 14.07 18.52
CA ILE A 317 -1.73 13.17 18.92
C ILE A 317 -0.57 13.97 19.51
N ARG A 318 -0.11 13.55 20.69
CA ARG A 318 1.13 14.06 21.27
C ARG A 318 2.19 12.96 21.22
N PHE A 319 3.32 13.22 20.58
CA PHE A 319 4.44 12.29 20.59
C PHE A 319 5.11 12.29 21.97
N THR A 320 5.43 11.09 22.47
CA THR A 320 6.09 10.84 23.76
C THR A 320 7.57 10.56 23.59
#